data_AF-A0A7R9Z4W6-F1
#
_entry.id   AF-A0A7R9Z4W6-F1
#
_cell.length_a   1.000
_cell.length_b   1.000
_cell.length_c   1.000
_cell.angle_alpha   90.00
_cell.angle_beta   90.00
_cell.angle_gamma   90.00
#
_symmetry.space_group_name_H-M   'P 1'
#
loop_
_entity.id
_entity.type
_entity.pdbx_description
1 polymer ?
#
loop_
_entity_poly.entity_id
_entity_poly.type
_entity_poly.pdbx_seq_one_letter_code
_entity_poly.pdbx_strand_id
1 'polypeptide(L)'
;EKAKHSPAVVLRKAVKSALGLHHAMEAKAKVLDQNFVVVNDETETGTKKEASGGDGNAVIKQKLAAALDFTKKARANKAAKESAIIKGSPGYSYHGIKMHSFPLSSVPEVSRLSYELAKTLYPHQLRAYGRWMIGVDLIVYRDGNDSMGWHADDTQEESVILCVVVESSSTSSSSSSSTKSDGDCNGGVIFPRTVKVRPKCGRDERPLHGDEQIELFPGEGDAYEMDGLMQCGYEHCLPKKKKDASRRSVLIFRDGRSVRFEKDTGYSLAEAEADKVSNDPMSQKEGAGAIAGASAAVSALLAPEKKMAAVNFGHPSPEVVEGKAGYSRWKLYATWAHRMDQRAVNGNMNLGCDSVVVSRQDPTLREADGLSWLLYTSSRAQGGGALHRSLLDRRPVRVFRSSTLLGSSSPYAPPPRISEANDGNNKTGYRYDGLYEVLRAWDGAHEETRDCPPPGGEQFTFHLRRLPEERKMPLPSEKARVRGDGTACDDARAPFLNALSVQQLWDAICSSHGKEHTPFVHIDPA
;
A
#
# COMPACT_ATOMS: atom_id res chain seq x y z
N GLU A 1 -24.67 0.54 -31.30
CA GLU A 1 -24.49 -0.41 -30.17
C GLU A 1 -23.17 -0.30 -29.39
N LYS A 2 -22.04 0.13 -30.00
CA LYS A 2 -20.73 0.23 -29.34
C LYS A 2 -20.60 1.27 -28.19
N ALA A 3 -21.56 2.19 -28.03
CA ALA A 3 -21.62 3.14 -26.91
C ALA A 3 -22.14 2.53 -25.58
N LYS A 4 -22.77 1.34 -25.61
CA LYS A 4 -23.37 0.69 -24.42
C LYS A 4 -22.35 0.02 -23.47
N HIS A 5 -21.06 0.03 -23.82
CA HIS A 5 -19.96 -0.67 -23.13
C HIS A 5 -18.76 0.24 -22.79
N SER A 6 -18.96 1.56 -22.64
CA SER A 6 -17.91 2.42 -22.08
C SER A 6 -17.60 2.00 -20.62
N PRO A 7 -16.34 2.00 -20.16
CA PRO A 7 -16.01 1.71 -18.76
C PRO A 7 -16.77 2.59 -17.77
N ALA A 8 -16.99 3.88 -18.08
CA ALA A 8 -17.84 4.76 -17.28
C ALA A 8 -19.32 4.34 -17.31
N VAL A 9 -19.83 3.84 -18.44
CA VAL A 9 -21.21 3.29 -18.53
C VAL A 9 -21.34 1.95 -17.81
N VAL A 10 -20.30 1.12 -17.84
CA VAL A 10 -20.23 -0.17 -17.14
C VAL A 10 -20.09 0.05 -15.63
N LEU A 11 -19.24 0.98 -15.21
CA LEU A 11 -19.08 1.40 -13.81
C LEU A 11 -20.36 2.06 -13.29
N ARG A 12 -20.99 2.98 -14.05
CA ARG A 12 -22.30 3.55 -13.71
C ARG A 12 -23.39 2.48 -13.63
N LYS A 13 -23.39 1.46 -14.50
CA LYS A 13 -24.32 0.33 -14.41
C LYS A 13 -24.05 -0.53 -13.16
N ALA A 14 -22.79 -0.80 -12.84
CA ALA A 14 -22.40 -1.57 -11.66
C ALA A 14 -22.75 -0.83 -10.37
N VAL A 15 -22.46 0.48 -10.30
CA VAL A 15 -22.84 1.37 -9.18
C VAL A 15 -24.35 1.47 -9.07
N LYS A 16 -25.08 1.67 -10.19
CA LYS A 16 -26.55 1.70 -10.17
C LYS A 16 -27.16 0.35 -9.78
N SER A 17 -26.51 -0.77 -10.12
CA SER A 17 -26.90 -2.12 -9.68
C SER A 17 -26.63 -2.33 -8.19
N ALA A 18 -25.46 -1.89 -7.68
CA ALA A 18 -25.09 -1.97 -6.27
C ALA A 18 -25.95 -1.05 -5.39
N LEU A 19 -26.23 0.17 -5.84
CA LEU A 19 -27.16 1.10 -5.20
C LEU A 19 -28.61 0.59 -5.27
N GLY A 20 -29.00 -0.05 -6.39
CA GLY A 20 -30.28 -0.72 -6.52
C GLY A 20 -30.42 -1.89 -5.54
N LEU A 21 -29.35 -2.66 -5.33
CA LEU A 21 -29.28 -3.72 -4.33
C LEU A 21 -29.37 -3.14 -2.91
N HIS A 22 -28.65 -2.05 -2.62
CA HIS A 22 -28.70 -1.35 -1.34
C HIS A 22 -30.09 -0.79 -1.04
N HIS A 23 -30.73 -0.09 -1.99
CA HIS A 23 -32.10 0.41 -1.84
C HIS A 23 -33.13 -0.72 -1.75
N ALA A 24 -32.93 -1.84 -2.45
CA ALA A 24 -33.79 -3.02 -2.28
C ALA A 24 -33.61 -3.67 -0.90
N MET A 25 -32.41 -3.61 -0.32
CA MET A 25 -32.13 -4.06 1.05
C MET A 25 -32.74 -3.10 2.08
N GLU A 26 -32.63 -1.79 1.92
CA GLU A 26 -33.29 -0.78 2.76
C GLU A 26 -34.82 -0.84 2.67
N ALA A 27 -35.38 -0.97 1.46
CA ALA A 27 -36.83 -1.08 1.26
C ALA A 27 -37.37 -2.38 1.89
N LYS A 28 -36.64 -3.49 1.79
CA LYS A 28 -36.99 -4.72 2.49
C LYS A 28 -36.86 -4.60 4.01
N ALA A 29 -35.86 -3.87 4.52
CA ALA A 29 -35.73 -3.59 5.95
C ALA A 29 -36.92 -2.75 6.45
N LYS A 30 -37.34 -1.71 5.70
CA LYS A 30 -38.53 -0.89 6.01
C LYS A 30 -39.84 -1.68 5.91
N VAL A 31 -39.99 -2.56 4.93
CA VAL A 31 -41.18 -3.44 4.82
C VAL A 31 -41.20 -4.48 5.94
N LEU A 32 -40.04 -4.95 6.41
CA LEU A 32 -39.95 -5.82 7.59
C LEU A 32 -40.33 -5.07 8.87
N ASP A 33 -39.94 -3.81 9.02
CA ASP A 33 -40.33 -2.94 10.15
C ASP A 33 -41.82 -2.61 10.12
N GLN A 34 -42.37 -2.25 8.95
CA GLN A 34 -43.80 -1.95 8.78
C GLN A 34 -44.68 -3.19 8.99
N ASN A 35 -44.26 -4.37 8.52
CA ASN A 35 -44.98 -5.62 8.78
C ASN A 35 -44.86 -6.07 10.25
N PHE A 36 -43.86 -5.61 10.99
CA PHE A 36 -43.77 -5.83 12.43
C PHE A 36 -44.76 -4.94 13.21
N VAL A 37 -45.09 -3.76 12.68
CA VAL A 37 -46.12 -2.87 13.24
C VAL A 37 -47.54 -3.37 12.90
N VAL A 38 -47.78 -3.83 11.67
CA VAL A 38 -49.12 -4.30 11.24
C VAL A 38 -49.55 -5.60 11.96
N VAL A 39 -48.62 -6.46 12.36
CA VAL A 39 -48.94 -7.68 13.12
C VAL A 39 -49.37 -7.37 14.58
N ASN A 40 -49.07 -6.18 15.10
CA ASN A 40 -49.52 -5.78 16.44
C ASN A 40 -50.85 -5.01 16.43
N ASP A 41 -51.27 -4.42 15.30
CA ASP A 41 -52.50 -3.60 15.23
C ASP A 41 -53.77 -4.40 14.88
N GLU A 42 -53.67 -5.60 14.30
CA GLU A 42 -54.85 -6.40 13.93
C GLU A 42 -55.46 -7.22 15.08
N THR A 43 -55.08 -6.96 16.34
CA THR A 43 -55.69 -7.62 17.51
C THR A 43 -56.82 -6.82 18.19
N GLU A 44 -57.14 -5.62 17.73
CA GLU A 44 -58.26 -4.84 18.29
C GLU A 44 -59.15 -4.24 17.18
N THR A 45 -60.13 -5.01 16.71
CA THR A 45 -61.55 -4.59 16.58
C THR A 45 -62.31 -5.63 15.77
N GLY A 46 -63.11 -6.43 16.48
CA GLY A 46 -63.99 -7.41 15.89
C GLY A 46 -65.21 -6.79 15.22
N THR A 47 -65.62 -7.35 14.08
CA THR A 47 -67.04 -7.53 13.76
C THR A 47 -67.24 -8.87 13.08
N LYS A 48 -67.97 -9.75 13.78
CA LYS A 48 -68.39 -11.07 13.31
C LYS A 48 -69.31 -10.92 12.10
N LYS A 49 -69.01 -11.63 11.02
CA LYS A 49 -70.03 -12.06 10.05
C LYS A 49 -69.85 -13.55 9.79
N GLU A 50 -70.78 -14.32 10.33
CA GLU A 50 -70.92 -15.74 10.12
C GLU A 50 -71.35 -16.00 8.67
N ALA A 51 -70.62 -16.85 7.98
CA ALA A 51 -71.11 -17.57 6.81
C ALA A 51 -70.44 -18.94 6.75
N SER A 52 -71.30 -19.97 6.81
CA SER A 52 -71.17 -21.35 6.33
C SER A 52 -69.83 -21.70 5.64
N GLY A 53 -69.10 -22.70 6.11
CA GLY A 53 -69.53 -24.09 5.94
C GLY A 53 -68.95 -24.61 4.62
N GLY A 54 -67.66 -24.93 4.64
CA GLY A 54 -66.96 -25.47 3.48
C GLY A 54 -65.48 -25.67 3.79
N ASP A 55 -65.01 -26.88 3.55
CA ASP A 55 -63.68 -27.47 3.78
C ASP A 55 -62.47 -26.67 3.23
N GLY A 56 -62.70 -25.51 2.61
CA GLY A 56 -61.67 -24.62 2.08
C GLY A 56 -60.77 -24.00 3.15
N ASN A 57 -61.25 -23.89 4.40
CA ASN A 57 -60.44 -23.31 5.48
C ASN A 57 -59.30 -24.25 5.92
N ALA A 58 -59.48 -25.57 5.81
CA ALA A 58 -58.42 -26.54 6.05
C ALA A 58 -57.33 -26.48 4.97
N VAL A 59 -57.73 -26.37 3.71
CA VAL A 59 -56.81 -26.24 2.57
C VAL A 59 -56.02 -24.93 2.62
N ILE A 60 -56.66 -23.82 3.00
CA ILE A 60 -55.99 -22.52 3.16
C ILE A 60 -54.99 -22.57 4.31
N LYS A 61 -55.35 -23.14 5.47
CA LYS A 61 -54.42 -23.32 6.60
C LYS A 61 -53.23 -24.20 6.24
N GLN A 62 -53.44 -25.27 5.48
CA GLN A 62 -52.37 -26.16 5.03
C GLN A 62 -51.42 -25.47 4.04
N LYS A 63 -51.95 -24.69 3.09
CA LYS A 63 -51.14 -23.91 2.14
C LYS A 63 -50.35 -22.81 2.85
N LEU A 64 -50.94 -22.14 3.84
CA LEU A 64 -50.28 -21.12 4.64
C LEU A 64 -49.15 -21.73 5.49
N ALA A 65 -49.39 -22.89 6.11
CA ALA A 65 -48.37 -23.62 6.86
C ALA A 65 -47.19 -24.06 5.96
N ALA A 66 -47.48 -24.55 4.75
CA ALA A 66 -46.45 -24.90 3.78
C ALA A 66 -45.64 -23.69 3.29
N ALA A 67 -46.29 -22.54 3.07
CA ALA A 67 -45.62 -21.29 2.70
C ALA A 67 -44.73 -20.76 3.85
N LEU A 68 -45.19 -20.88 5.10
CA LEU A 68 -44.41 -20.54 6.29
C LEU A 68 -43.21 -21.47 6.49
N ASP A 69 -43.36 -22.78 6.24
CA ASP A 69 -42.26 -23.73 6.31
C ASP A 69 -41.23 -23.49 5.19
N PHE A 70 -41.70 -23.22 3.97
CA PHE A 70 -40.83 -22.85 2.84
C PHE A 70 -40.03 -21.58 3.11
N THR A 71 -40.66 -20.53 3.65
CA THR A 71 -39.97 -19.29 4.01
C THR A 71 -39.00 -19.47 5.18
N LYS A 72 -39.33 -20.29 6.18
CA LYS A 72 -38.39 -20.67 7.26
C LYS A 72 -37.18 -21.44 6.72
N LYS A 73 -37.38 -22.44 5.85
CA LYS A 73 -36.29 -23.18 5.19
C LYS A 73 -35.44 -22.29 4.29
N ALA A 74 -36.04 -21.38 3.54
CA ALA A 74 -35.30 -20.42 2.71
C ALA A 74 -34.45 -19.47 3.56
N ARG A 75 -34.98 -18.99 4.70
CA ARG A 75 -34.22 -18.18 5.67
C ARG A 75 -33.09 -18.97 6.31
N ALA A 76 -33.33 -20.22 6.71
CA ALA A 76 -32.31 -21.09 7.30
C ALA A 76 -31.21 -21.43 6.29
N ASN A 77 -31.53 -21.74 5.05
CA ASN A 77 -30.55 -22.00 3.99
C ASN A 77 -29.76 -20.75 3.61
N LYS A 78 -30.40 -19.58 3.58
CA LYS A 78 -29.71 -18.29 3.36
C LYS A 78 -28.77 -17.99 4.52
N ALA A 79 -29.23 -18.11 5.77
CA ALA A 79 -28.41 -17.91 6.96
C ALA A 79 -27.26 -18.93 7.03
N ALA A 80 -27.48 -20.19 6.64
CA ALA A 80 -26.44 -21.20 6.56
C ALA A 80 -25.39 -20.85 5.48
N LYS A 81 -25.84 -20.42 4.30
CA LYS A 81 -24.95 -20.01 3.19
C LYS A 81 -24.16 -18.73 3.52
N GLU A 82 -24.80 -17.74 4.15
CA GLU A 82 -24.14 -16.54 4.67
C GLU A 82 -23.17 -16.90 5.80
N SER A 83 -23.55 -17.77 6.75
CA SER A 83 -22.65 -18.23 7.83
C SER A 83 -21.45 -19.02 7.32
N ALA A 84 -21.61 -19.77 6.21
CA ALA A 84 -20.53 -20.51 5.57
C ALA A 84 -19.57 -19.59 4.79
N ILE A 85 -20.07 -18.48 4.23
CA ILE A 85 -19.24 -17.43 3.62
C ILE A 85 -18.53 -16.60 4.70
N ILE A 86 -19.19 -16.35 5.84
CA ILE A 86 -18.66 -15.52 6.94
C ILE A 86 -17.64 -16.29 7.80
N LYS A 87 -17.70 -17.63 7.85
CA LYS A 87 -16.68 -18.47 8.53
C LYS A 87 -15.34 -18.40 7.77
N GLY A 88 -14.56 -17.38 8.07
CA GLY A 88 -13.19 -17.19 7.57
C GLY A 88 -12.95 -15.92 6.75
N SER A 89 -13.97 -15.07 6.54
CA SER A 89 -13.74 -13.74 5.95
C SER A 89 -13.02 -12.84 6.94
N PRO A 90 -11.96 -12.11 6.53
CA PRO A 90 -11.31 -11.13 7.40
C PRO A 90 -12.32 -10.06 7.82
N GLY A 91 -12.37 -9.73 9.11
CA GLY A 91 -13.12 -8.60 9.65
C GLY A 91 -12.23 -7.36 9.70
N TYR A 92 -12.82 -6.18 9.48
CA TYR A 92 -12.12 -4.90 9.63
C TYR A 92 -12.84 -4.06 10.69
N SER A 93 -12.07 -3.52 11.63
CA SER A 93 -12.54 -2.62 12.67
C SER A 93 -12.08 -1.20 12.35
N TYR A 94 -13.04 -0.31 12.11
CA TYR A 94 -12.78 1.11 11.86
C TYR A 94 -13.53 1.93 12.90
N HIS A 95 -12.83 2.60 13.83
CA HIS A 95 -13.38 3.59 14.78
C HIS A 95 -14.88 3.42 15.14
N GLY A 96 -15.21 2.29 15.79
CA GLY A 96 -16.57 2.01 16.27
C GLY A 96 -17.53 1.36 15.25
N ILE A 97 -17.09 1.11 14.02
CA ILE A 97 -17.82 0.40 12.96
C ILE A 97 -17.14 -0.94 12.69
N LYS A 98 -17.93 -2.01 12.72
CA LYS A 98 -17.49 -3.35 12.34
C LYS A 98 -17.94 -3.64 10.92
N MET A 99 -16.99 -3.95 10.04
CA MET A 99 -17.27 -4.25 8.64
C MET A 99 -16.98 -5.73 8.35
N HIS A 100 -17.90 -6.35 7.60
CA HIS A 100 -17.67 -7.66 7.01
C HIS A 100 -17.10 -7.50 5.61
N SER A 101 -16.04 -8.24 5.32
CA SER A 101 -15.48 -8.28 3.98
C SER A 101 -16.20 -9.30 3.10
N PHE A 102 -16.37 -8.94 1.83
CA PHE A 102 -16.85 -9.83 0.79
C PHE A 102 -15.71 -10.10 -0.21
N PRO A 103 -15.64 -11.30 -0.81
CA PRO A 103 -14.69 -11.56 -1.88
C PRO A 103 -14.86 -10.54 -3.01
N LEU A 104 -13.77 -9.93 -3.46
CA LEU A 104 -13.80 -8.93 -4.53
C LEU A 104 -14.38 -9.49 -5.84
N SER A 105 -14.26 -10.80 -6.05
CA SER A 105 -14.90 -11.54 -7.15
C SER A 105 -16.43 -11.45 -7.16
N SER A 106 -17.05 -11.03 -6.06
CA SER A 106 -18.50 -10.78 -5.98
C SER A 106 -18.91 -9.49 -6.72
N VAL A 107 -17.97 -8.59 -7.00
CA VAL A 107 -18.17 -7.35 -7.76
C VAL A 107 -17.12 -7.27 -8.88
N PRO A 108 -17.33 -7.99 -10.00
CA PRO A 108 -16.31 -8.17 -11.05
C PRO A 108 -15.74 -6.88 -11.62
N GLU A 109 -16.55 -5.82 -11.71
CA GLU A 109 -16.13 -4.52 -12.20
C GLU A 109 -15.08 -3.86 -11.29
N VAL A 110 -15.29 -3.92 -9.97
CA VAL A 110 -14.33 -3.43 -8.99
C VAL A 110 -13.11 -4.34 -8.96
N SER A 111 -13.29 -5.66 -9.07
CA SER A 111 -12.17 -6.61 -9.16
C SER A 111 -11.27 -6.33 -10.36
N ARG A 112 -11.86 -6.04 -11.52
CA ARG A 112 -11.11 -5.70 -12.72
C ARG A 112 -10.38 -4.37 -12.55
N LEU A 113 -11.08 -3.33 -12.07
CA LEU A 113 -10.46 -2.03 -11.83
C LEU A 113 -9.29 -2.13 -10.85
N SER A 114 -9.46 -2.88 -9.76
CA SER A 114 -8.43 -3.17 -8.77
C SER A 114 -7.19 -3.77 -9.39
N TYR A 115 -7.35 -4.78 -10.25
CA TYR A 115 -6.25 -5.43 -10.96
C TYR A 115 -5.57 -4.49 -11.94
N GLU A 116 -6.32 -3.73 -12.74
CA GLU A 116 -5.75 -2.79 -13.71
C GLU A 116 -4.96 -1.68 -13.01
N LEU A 117 -5.50 -1.07 -11.95
CA LEU A 117 -4.78 -0.05 -11.16
C LEU A 117 -3.51 -0.64 -10.54
N ALA A 118 -3.61 -1.83 -9.96
CA ALA A 118 -2.47 -2.52 -9.37
C ALA A 118 -1.35 -2.80 -10.40
N LYS A 119 -1.73 -3.28 -11.59
CA LYS A 119 -0.80 -3.61 -12.66
C LYS A 119 -0.17 -2.37 -13.30
N THR A 120 -0.95 -1.30 -13.49
CA THR A 120 -0.52 -0.13 -14.27
C THR A 120 0.20 0.90 -13.40
N LEU A 121 -0.37 1.25 -12.24
CA LEU A 121 0.16 2.30 -11.38
C LEU A 121 1.21 1.78 -10.39
N TYR A 122 1.04 0.54 -9.92
CA TYR A 122 1.88 -0.01 -8.86
C TYR A 122 2.58 -1.34 -9.22
N PRO A 123 3.12 -1.52 -10.45
CA PRO A 123 3.73 -2.77 -10.88
C PRO A 123 4.92 -3.22 -10.01
N HIS A 124 5.51 -2.28 -9.26
CA HIS A 124 6.69 -2.50 -8.43
C HIS A 124 6.44 -2.32 -6.92
N GLN A 125 5.30 -1.74 -6.51
CA GLN A 125 5.01 -1.41 -5.11
C GLN A 125 4.13 -2.48 -4.44
N LEU A 126 3.15 -3.04 -5.15
CA LEU A 126 2.29 -4.09 -4.59
C LEU A 126 3.08 -5.40 -4.49
N ARG A 127 3.59 -5.68 -3.28
CA ARG A 127 4.56 -6.75 -2.95
C ARG A 127 4.16 -8.17 -3.42
N ALA A 128 2.90 -8.40 -3.77
CA ALA A 128 2.34 -9.71 -4.03
C ALA A 128 1.57 -9.81 -5.36
N TYR A 129 2.26 -9.69 -6.48
CA TYR A 129 1.74 -10.04 -7.81
C TYR A 129 0.60 -9.14 -8.34
N GLY A 130 0.71 -7.82 -8.16
CA GLY A 130 -0.25 -6.89 -8.78
C GLY A 130 -1.67 -6.98 -8.19
N ARG A 131 -1.77 -7.06 -6.87
CA ARG A 131 -3.04 -6.98 -6.14
C ARG A 131 -2.92 -6.14 -4.87
N TRP A 132 -4.02 -5.52 -4.48
CA TRP A 132 -4.16 -4.78 -3.23
C TRP A 132 -4.31 -5.74 -2.06
N MET A 133 -3.41 -5.67 -1.08
CA MET A 133 -3.31 -6.68 -0.02
C MET A 133 -4.36 -6.56 1.07
N ILE A 134 -4.84 -5.35 1.36
CA ILE A 134 -5.89 -5.14 2.37
C ILE A 134 -7.25 -5.31 1.70
N GLY A 135 -7.51 -4.59 0.61
CA GLY A 135 -8.74 -4.73 -0.15
C GLY A 135 -9.20 -3.44 -0.82
N VAL A 136 -10.50 -3.38 -1.10
CA VAL A 136 -11.16 -2.21 -1.68
C VAL A 136 -12.42 -1.91 -0.89
N ASP A 137 -12.50 -0.70 -0.34
CA ASP A 137 -13.65 -0.23 0.41
C ASP A 137 -14.53 0.67 -0.47
N LEU A 138 -15.83 0.42 -0.47
CA LEU A 138 -16.82 1.32 -1.09
C LEU A 138 -17.43 2.19 0.00
N ILE A 139 -17.15 3.49 -0.05
CA ILE A 139 -17.73 4.47 0.88
C ILE A 139 -18.70 5.37 0.14
N VAL A 140 -19.91 5.49 0.68
CA VAL A 140 -20.99 6.32 0.13
C VAL A 140 -21.35 7.41 1.14
N TYR A 141 -21.08 8.65 0.75
CA TYR A 141 -21.58 9.85 1.42
C TYR A 141 -22.89 10.24 0.75
N ARG A 142 -24.00 10.09 1.48
CA ARG A 142 -25.36 10.20 0.97
C ARG A 142 -25.76 11.64 0.72
N ASP A 143 -25.18 12.57 1.47
CA ASP A 143 -25.39 14.01 1.40
C ASP A 143 -24.20 14.77 2.01
N GLY A 144 -24.32 16.08 2.15
CA GLY A 144 -23.34 16.92 2.82
C GLY A 144 -23.32 16.80 4.35
N ASN A 145 -24.20 16.02 4.97
CA ASN A 145 -24.18 15.78 6.43
C ASN A 145 -23.27 14.61 6.81
N ASP A 146 -23.15 13.60 5.95
CA ASP A 146 -22.15 12.54 6.11
C ASP A 146 -20.75 13.15 6.03
N SER A 147 -19.79 12.69 6.82
CA SER A 147 -18.43 13.27 6.83
C SER A 147 -17.40 12.25 7.22
N MET A 148 -16.15 12.58 6.89
CA MET A 148 -14.97 11.86 7.33
C MET A 148 -14.18 12.81 8.22
N GLY A 149 -13.92 12.42 9.47
CA GLY A 149 -13.11 13.20 10.40
C GLY A 149 -11.66 13.31 9.94
N TRP A 150 -10.88 14.17 10.58
CA TRP A 150 -9.44 14.20 10.37
C TRP A 150 -8.83 12.89 10.87
N HIS A 151 -8.13 12.22 9.97
CA HIS A 151 -7.38 11.01 10.26
C HIS A 151 -6.27 10.83 9.22
N ALA A 152 -5.24 10.09 9.59
CA ALA A 152 -4.49 9.32 8.62
C ALA A 152 -5.04 7.92 8.58
N ASP A 153 -4.96 7.30 7.42
CA ASP A 153 -5.36 5.93 7.25
C ASP A 153 -4.19 4.98 7.56
N ASP A 154 -3.51 5.14 8.70
CA ASP A 154 -2.27 4.44 9.10
C ASP A 154 -2.48 3.25 10.06
N THR A 155 -3.73 2.78 10.18
CA THR A 155 -4.15 1.77 11.18
C THR A 155 -3.65 0.34 10.93
N GLN A 156 -3.28 0.00 9.71
CA GLN A 156 -2.86 -1.33 9.26
C GLN A 156 -1.52 -1.29 8.51
N GLU A 157 -0.66 -0.31 8.84
CA GLU A 157 0.63 -0.09 8.16
C GLU A 157 0.45 0.03 6.63
N GLU A 158 -0.55 0.80 6.22
CA GLU A 158 -0.91 1.02 4.83
C GLU A 158 0.27 1.68 4.09
N SER A 159 0.81 0.98 3.09
CA SER A 159 1.90 1.47 2.25
C SER A 159 1.39 2.52 1.27
N VAL A 160 0.19 2.29 0.74
CA VAL A 160 -0.48 3.13 -0.27
C VAL A 160 -1.98 3.05 -0.08
N ILE A 161 -2.63 4.20 -0.18
CA ILE A 161 -4.08 4.32 -0.26
C ILE A 161 -4.44 5.16 -1.46
N LEU A 162 -5.16 4.54 -2.39
CA LEU A 162 -5.68 5.21 -3.58
C LEU A 162 -7.19 5.35 -3.46
N CYS A 163 -7.67 6.59 -3.43
CA CYS A 163 -9.09 6.91 -3.41
C CYS A 163 -9.54 7.34 -4.81
N VAL A 164 -10.46 6.60 -5.41
CA VAL A 164 -11.07 6.90 -6.72
C VAL A 164 -12.49 7.37 -6.51
N VAL A 165 -12.81 8.57 -6.97
CA VAL A 165 -14.15 9.14 -6.87
C VAL A 165 -15.01 8.62 -8.02
N VAL A 166 -15.91 7.71 -7.71
CA VAL A 166 -16.77 7.04 -8.70
C VAL A 166 -18.03 7.84 -8.99
N GLU A 167 -18.49 8.61 -8.02
CA GLU A 167 -19.64 9.49 -8.15
C GLU A 167 -19.36 10.75 -7.34
N SER A 168 -19.57 11.91 -7.96
CA SER A 168 -19.54 13.20 -7.30
C SER A 168 -20.61 14.06 -7.96
N SER A 169 -21.60 14.50 -7.18
CA SER A 169 -22.70 15.28 -7.74
C SER A 169 -22.19 16.65 -8.16
N SER A 170 -21.89 16.82 -9.46
CA SER A 170 -21.59 18.12 -10.06
C SER A 170 -22.84 18.85 -10.55
N THR A 171 -24.03 18.32 -10.26
CA THR A 171 -25.25 18.71 -10.95
C THR A 171 -25.70 20.12 -10.64
N SER A 172 -25.40 20.99 -11.59
CA SER A 172 -26.16 22.15 -12.03
C SER A 172 -27.52 21.75 -12.63
N SER A 173 -28.25 20.81 -12.01
CA SER A 173 -29.61 20.46 -12.44
C SER A 173 -30.61 21.46 -11.85
N SER A 174 -30.42 22.74 -12.16
CA SER A 174 -31.49 23.74 -12.19
C SER A 174 -32.34 23.50 -13.45
N SER A 175 -32.98 22.35 -13.51
CA SER A 175 -34.14 22.11 -14.37
C SER A 175 -35.39 22.11 -13.50
N SER A 176 -35.64 23.21 -12.81
CA SER A 176 -37.00 23.56 -12.42
C SER A 176 -37.26 25.00 -12.84
N SER A 177 -38.13 25.10 -13.83
CA SER A 177 -38.69 26.33 -14.34
C SER A 177 -39.42 27.06 -13.21
N SER A 178 -38.78 28.06 -12.60
CA SER A 178 -39.52 29.14 -11.94
C SER A 178 -39.04 30.46 -12.53
N THR A 179 -39.92 31.02 -13.33
CA THR A 179 -39.89 32.34 -13.93
C THR A 179 -39.32 33.42 -13.01
N LYS A 180 -38.26 34.06 -13.49
CA LYS A 180 -37.95 35.50 -13.45
C LYS A 180 -38.38 36.28 -12.20
N SER A 181 -37.39 36.69 -11.42
CA SER A 181 -37.28 38.09 -10.97
C SER A 181 -35.79 38.44 -10.82
N ASP A 182 -35.28 39.06 -11.88
CA ASP A 182 -34.22 40.07 -11.95
C ASP A 182 -33.14 40.11 -10.84
N GLY A 183 -31.89 39.81 -11.23
CA GLY A 183 -30.78 40.64 -10.77
C GLY A 183 -29.44 40.01 -10.42
N ASP A 184 -29.32 38.68 -10.30
CA ASP A 184 -28.04 38.09 -9.84
C ASP A 184 -27.60 36.91 -10.73
N CYS A 185 -26.73 37.19 -11.68
CA CYS A 185 -26.19 36.28 -12.68
C CYS A 185 -24.95 35.50 -12.21
N ASN A 186 -24.82 35.22 -10.92
CA ASN A 186 -23.85 34.24 -10.44
C ASN A 186 -24.41 32.84 -10.68
N GLY A 187 -24.29 32.37 -11.93
CA GLY A 187 -24.40 30.96 -12.30
C GLY A 187 -23.36 30.17 -11.52
N GLY A 188 -23.71 29.79 -10.30
CA GLY A 188 -22.81 29.18 -9.34
C GLY A 188 -22.23 27.90 -9.90
N VAL A 189 -20.93 27.93 -10.21
CA VAL A 189 -20.16 26.73 -10.52
C VAL A 189 -20.23 25.84 -9.29
N ILE A 190 -20.91 24.71 -9.41
CA ILE A 190 -21.02 23.72 -8.33
C ILE A 190 -19.72 22.94 -8.30
N PHE A 191 -18.89 23.22 -7.31
CA PHE A 191 -17.63 22.52 -7.10
C PHE A 191 -17.89 21.17 -6.40
N PRO A 192 -17.16 20.11 -6.78
CA PRO A 192 -17.22 18.84 -6.06
C PRO A 192 -16.89 19.02 -4.59
N ARG A 193 -17.35 18.07 -3.77
CA ARG A 193 -17.12 18.15 -2.34
C ARG A 193 -15.62 18.05 -2.02
N THR A 194 -15.10 19.12 -1.44
CA THR A 194 -13.69 19.31 -1.16
C THR A 194 -13.16 18.29 -0.15
N VAL A 195 -12.07 17.61 -0.48
CA VAL A 195 -11.25 16.87 0.49
C VAL A 195 -10.21 17.84 1.03
N LYS A 196 -10.05 17.92 2.34
CA LYS A 196 -9.02 18.75 2.95
C LYS A 196 -7.89 17.86 3.43
N VAL A 197 -6.67 18.28 3.20
CA VAL A 197 -5.43 17.64 3.67
C VAL A 197 -4.67 18.66 4.50
N ARG A 198 -4.12 18.25 5.64
CA ARG A 198 -3.30 19.12 6.48
C ARG A 198 -2.19 18.33 7.17
N PRO A 199 -1.10 18.98 7.59
CA PRO A 199 -0.11 18.35 8.44
C PRO A 199 -0.73 17.85 9.74
N LYS A 200 -0.27 16.69 10.20
CA LYS A 200 -0.55 16.18 11.54
C LYS A 200 0.16 17.10 12.53
N CYS A 201 -0.62 17.85 13.29
CA CYS A 201 -0.10 18.60 14.43
C CYS A 201 -0.67 17.98 15.71
N GLY A 202 0.18 17.76 16.71
CA GLY A 202 -0.30 17.46 18.07
C GLY A 202 -1.27 18.55 18.55
N ARG A 203 -2.12 18.24 19.55
CA ARG A 203 -3.12 19.20 20.07
C ARG A 203 -2.52 20.56 20.46
N ASP A 204 -1.26 20.56 20.90
CA ASP A 204 -0.55 21.75 21.37
C ASP A 204 0.53 22.25 20.39
N GLU A 205 0.71 21.56 19.25
CA GLU A 205 1.70 21.94 18.26
C GLU A 205 1.10 22.90 17.25
N ARG A 206 1.83 23.97 16.95
CA ARG A 206 1.47 24.88 15.87
C ARG A 206 2.06 24.36 14.56
N PRO A 207 1.32 24.46 13.44
CA PRO A 207 1.89 24.23 12.11
C PRO A 207 3.17 25.06 11.93
N LEU A 208 4.20 24.45 11.36
CA LEU A 208 5.44 25.13 11.03
C LEU A 208 5.24 26.06 9.83
N HIS A 209 6.19 26.99 9.62
CA HIS A 209 6.14 27.83 8.43
C HIS A 209 6.32 26.97 7.17
N GLY A 210 5.32 26.96 6.29
CA GLY A 210 5.25 26.09 5.11
C GLY A 210 4.27 24.91 5.25
N ASP A 211 3.73 24.68 6.45
CA ASP A 211 2.67 23.72 6.68
C ASP A 211 1.33 24.31 6.20
N GLU A 212 0.88 23.88 5.03
CA GLU A 212 -0.34 24.38 4.40
C GLU A 212 -1.48 23.36 4.47
N GLN A 213 -2.69 23.85 4.70
CA GLN A 213 -3.89 23.05 4.48
C GLN A 213 -4.22 23.10 2.98
N ILE A 214 -4.23 21.93 2.36
CA ILE A 214 -4.50 21.77 0.94
C ILE A 214 -5.97 21.38 0.77
N GLU A 215 -6.64 22.02 -0.19
CA GLU A 215 -8.01 21.70 -0.58
C GLU A 215 -8.01 21.03 -1.96
N LEU A 216 -8.44 19.78 -1.99
CA LEU A 216 -8.57 18.99 -3.21
C LEU A 216 -10.04 18.99 -3.65
N PHE A 217 -10.27 19.11 -4.94
CA PHE A 217 -11.60 19.17 -5.54
C PHE A 217 -11.85 17.98 -6.48
N PRO A 218 -11.76 16.72 -6.00
CA PRO A 218 -11.87 15.56 -6.88
C PRO A 218 -13.31 15.38 -7.36
N GLY A 219 -13.50 15.53 -8.67
CA GLY A 219 -14.74 15.25 -9.40
C GLY A 219 -14.96 13.76 -9.67
N GLU A 220 -16.03 13.44 -10.39
CA GLU A 220 -16.27 12.06 -10.87
C GLU A 220 -15.15 11.64 -11.83
N GLY A 221 -14.51 10.50 -11.54
CA GLY A 221 -13.39 9.96 -12.31
C GLY A 221 -12.01 10.35 -11.78
N ASP A 222 -11.93 11.37 -10.92
CA ASP A 222 -10.67 11.78 -10.31
C ASP A 222 -10.23 10.80 -9.21
N ALA A 223 -8.93 10.80 -8.94
CA ALA A 223 -8.35 10.02 -7.86
C ALA A 223 -7.31 10.85 -7.10
N TYR A 224 -7.12 10.50 -5.83
CA TYR A 224 -6.01 11.00 -5.03
C TYR A 224 -5.39 9.86 -4.22
N GLU A 225 -4.09 9.98 -3.96
CA GLU A 225 -3.31 8.96 -3.27
C GLU A 225 -2.68 9.56 -2.00
N MET A 226 -2.59 8.74 -0.95
CA MET A 226 -1.72 8.99 0.19
C MET A 226 -0.80 7.78 0.38
N ASP A 227 0.50 7.97 0.15
CA ASP A 227 1.54 6.99 0.43
C ASP A 227 1.92 6.98 1.92
N GLY A 228 2.83 6.09 2.30
CA GLY A 228 3.27 5.97 3.68
C GLY A 228 3.87 7.27 4.25
N LEU A 229 4.56 8.12 3.47
CA LEU A 229 5.11 9.38 4.00
C LEU A 229 4.03 10.42 4.21
N MET A 230 3.13 10.57 3.24
CA MET A 230 1.97 11.44 3.37
C MET A 230 1.16 11.04 4.60
N GLN A 231 0.91 9.75 4.81
CA GLN A 231 0.20 9.27 5.98
C GLN A 231 0.97 9.48 7.29
N CYS A 232 2.31 9.51 7.29
CA CYS A 232 3.10 9.83 8.48
C CYS A 232 2.97 11.30 8.90
N GLY A 233 2.96 12.21 7.94
CA GLY A 233 3.04 13.65 8.19
C GLY A 233 1.72 14.41 8.05
N TYR A 234 0.72 13.83 7.39
CA TYR A 234 -0.53 14.50 7.02
C TYR A 234 -1.75 13.65 7.38
N GLU A 235 -2.87 14.34 7.52
CA GLU A 235 -4.19 13.77 7.70
C GLU A 235 -5.17 14.41 6.72
N HIS A 236 -6.22 13.66 6.37
CA HIS A 236 -7.27 14.15 5.48
C HIS A 236 -8.65 14.10 6.12
N CYS A 237 -9.57 14.90 5.61
CA CYS A 237 -10.96 14.86 6.01
C CYS A 237 -11.91 15.18 4.86
N LEU A 238 -13.17 14.79 5.04
CA LEU A 238 -14.29 15.22 4.21
C LEU A 238 -15.27 16.03 5.08
N PRO A 239 -15.18 17.37 5.08
CA PRO A 239 -15.93 18.23 5.99
C PRO A 239 -17.41 18.26 5.66
N LYS A 240 -18.27 18.35 6.68
CA LYS A 240 -19.73 18.51 6.52
C LYS A 240 -20.05 19.80 5.76
N LYS A 241 -20.99 19.72 4.81
CA LYS A 241 -21.60 20.85 4.12
C LYS A 241 -23.12 20.78 4.31
N LYS A 242 -23.64 21.45 5.35
CA LYS A 242 -25.08 21.41 5.75
C LYS A 242 -26.07 21.79 4.65
N LYS A 243 -25.63 22.48 3.59
CA LYS A 243 -26.47 22.95 2.47
C LYS A 243 -26.21 22.20 1.17
N ASP A 244 -25.33 21.21 1.20
CA ASP A 244 -24.95 20.46 0.02
C ASP A 244 -25.66 19.11 0.06
N ALA A 245 -26.53 18.85 -0.90
CA ALA A 245 -27.14 17.54 -1.07
C ALA A 245 -26.28 16.62 -1.96
N SER A 246 -25.02 16.99 -2.24
CA SER A 246 -24.15 16.22 -3.10
C SER A 246 -23.87 14.84 -2.52
N ARG A 247 -24.34 13.83 -3.26
CA ARG A 247 -23.90 12.46 -3.11
C ARG A 247 -22.47 12.33 -3.60
N ARG A 248 -21.68 11.54 -2.88
CA ARG A 248 -20.33 11.17 -3.28
C ARG A 248 -20.09 9.69 -2.97
N SER A 249 -19.66 8.94 -3.96
CA SER A 249 -19.29 7.53 -3.81
C SER A 249 -17.82 7.36 -4.19
N VAL A 250 -17.03 6.70 -3.33
CA VAL A 250 -15.59 6.50 -3.54
C VAL A 250 -15.21 5.03 -3.37
N LEU A 251 -14.24 4.58 -4.16
CA LEU A 251 -13.56 3.31 -3.97
C LEU A 251 -12.18 3.59 -3.40
N ILE A 252 -11.88 3.00 -2.24
CA ILE A 252 -10.60 3.16 -1.55
C ILE A 252 -9.83 1.86 -1.67
N PHE A 253 -8.78 1.87 -2.48
CA PHE A 253 -7.87 0.73 -2.65
C PHE A 253 -6.74 0.85 -1.64
N ARG A 254 -6.53 -0.21 -0.85
CA ARG A 254 -5.59 -0.19 0.28
C ARG A 254 -4.56 -1.29 0.11
N ASP A 255 -3.29 -0.91 0.14
CA ASP A 255 -2.16 -1.83 0.24
C ASP A 255 -1.43 -1.62 1.55
N GLY A 256 -0.93 -2.70 2.13
CA GLY A 256 -0.30 -2.66 3.44
C GLY A 256 -0.13 -4.05 4.03
N ARG A 257 0.05 -4.11 5.34
CA ARG A 257 0.22 -5.38 6.05
C ARG A 257 -1.14 -6.05 6.26
N SER A 258 -1.38 -7.15 5.55
CA SER A 258 -2.55 -8.00 5.81
C SER A 258 -2.22 -9.03 6.89
N VAL A 259 -2.96 -9.01 8.00
CA VAL A 259 -2.85 -10.02 9.06
C VAL A 259 -4.17 -10.76 9.15
N ARG A 260 -4.09 -12.09 9.25
CA ARG A 260 -5.27 -12.94 9.48
C ARG A 260 -5.47 -13.11 10.97
N PHE A 261 -6.69 -12.87 11.42
CA PHE A 261 -7.14 -13.21 12.77
C PHE A 261 -8.24 -14.27 12.67
N GLU A 262 -8.21 -15.26 13.56
CA GLU A 262 -9.27 -16.28 13.64
C GLU A 262 -10.59 -15.68 14.15
N LYS A 263 -10.48 -14.61 14.94
CA LYS A 263 -11.60 -13.86 15.49
C LYS A 263 -11.25 -12.37 15.44
N ASP A 264 -12.19 -11.56 14.98
CA ASP A 264 -12.07 -10.11 15.05
C ASP A 264 -11.96 -9.66 16.51
N THR A 265 -10.83 -9.05 16.86
CA THR A 265 -10.51 -8.58 18.21
C THR A 265 -10.90 -7.12 18.43
N GLY A 266 -11.13 -6.35 17.36
CA GLY A 266 -11.37 -4.90 17.42
C GLY A 266 -10.13 -4.04 17.66
N TYR A 267 -8.94 -4.64 17.80
CA TYR A 267 -7.67 -3.93 18.03
C TYR A 267 -6.94 -3.61 16.71
N SER A 268 -6.11 -2.56 16.72
CA SER A 268 -5.17 -2.28 15.63
C SER A 268 -4.11 -3.40 15.52
N LEU A 269 -3.41 -3.49 14.38
CA LEU A 269 -2.37 -4.52 14.20
C LEU A 269 -1.25 -4.41 15.24
N ALA A 270 -0.81 -3.20 15.53
CA ALA A 270 0.24 -2.95 16.53
C ALA A 270 -0.20 -3.39 17.93
N GLU A 271 -1.43 -3.09 18.33
CA GLU A 271 -2.00 -3.52 19.61
C GLU A 271 -2.18 -5.05 19.67
N ALA A 272 -2.65 -5.66 18.59
CA ALA A 272 -2.84 -7.11 18.52
C ALA A 272 -1.51 -7.88 18.53
N GLU A 273 -0.41 -7.29 18.04
CA GLU A 273 0.93 -7.87 18.15
C GLU A 273 1.55 -7.67 19.54
N ALA A 274 1.33 -6.51 20.17
CA ALA A 274 1.75 -6.26 21.55
C ALA A 274 1.10 -7.25 22.55
N ASP A 275 -0.19 -7.57 22.36
CA ASP A 275 -0.92 -8.53 23.19
C ASP A 275 -0.46 -9.99 23.04
N LYS A 276 0.15 -10.34 21.91
CA LYS A 276 0.78 -11.67 21.72
C LYS A 276 2.07 -11.80 22.51
N VAL A 277 2.82 -10.71 22.67
CA VAL A 277 4.10 -10.70 23.41
C VAL A 277 3.87 -10.72 24.92
N SER A 278 2.77 -10.15 25.41
CA SER A 278 2.47 -10.09 26.85
C SER A 278 1.90 -11.40 27.43
N ASN A 279 1.37 -12.29 26.59
CA ASN A 279 0.65 -13.49 27.03
C ASN A 279 1.38 -14.81 26.76
N ASP A 280 2.68 -14.81 26.42
CA ASP A 280 3.42 -16.06 26.20
C ASP A 280 3.76 -16.76 27.54
N PRO A 281 3.10 -17.87 27.91
CA PRO A 281 3.24 -18.50 29.23
C PRO A 281 4.58 -19.22 29.43
N MET A 282 5.45 -19.25 28.42
CA MET A 282 6.68 -20.05 28.42
C MET A 282 7.94 -19.32 28.92
N SER A 283 7.89 -18.00 29.14
CA SER A 283 9.09 -17.18 29.41
C SER A 283 9.61 -17.19 30.87
N GLN A 284 9.09 -18.01 31.79
CA GLN A 284 9.46 -17.97 33.22
C GLN A 284 10.07 -19.27 33.81
N LYS A 285 10.77 -20.09 33.02
CA LYS A 285 11.54 -21.21 33.60
C LYS A 285 12.89 -21.40 32.93
N GLU A 286 13.93 -20.76 33.47
CA GLU A 286 15.29 -21.33 33.44
C GLU A 286 15.98 -21.11 34.79
N GLY A 287 16.11 -22.22 35.53
CA GLY A 287 16.95 -22.36 36.71
C GLY A 287 18.24 -23.12 36.34
N ALA A 288 19.29 -22.80 37.09
CA ALA A 288 20.65 -23.32 36.98
C ALA A 288 20.75 -24.86 37.05
N GLY A 289 21.74 -25.42 36.35
CA GLY A 289 22.17 -26.81 36.55
C GLY A 289 23.22 -27.29 35.53
N ALA A 290 24.45 -27.45 35.99
CA ALA A 290 25.63 -27.88 35.25
C ALA A 290 25.61 -29.35 34.82
N ILE A 291 26.17 -29.68 33.64
CA ILE A 291 26.95 -30.91 33.41
C ILE A 291 28.07 -30.62 32.40
N ALA A 292 29.31 -30.69 32.88
CA ALA A 292 30.52 -30.71 32.07
C ALA A 292 30.97 -32.17 31.87
N GLY A 293 31.31 -32.55 30.64
CA GLY A 293 32.07 -33.79 30.40
C GLY A 293 31.68 -34.62 29.18
N ALA A 294 31.83 -34.09 27.96
CA ALA A 294 31.94 -34.87 26.73
C ALA A 294 32.42 -34.00 25.54
N SER A 295 33.62 -33.40 25.64
CA SER A 295 34.01 -32.25 24.78
C SER A 295 35.16 -32.50 23.78
N ALA A 296 35.50 -33.74 23.41
CA ALA A 296 36.61 -33.97 22.46
C ALA A 296 36.19 -34.62 21.13
N ALA A 297 35.30 -35.62 21.15
CA ALA A 297 34.87 -36.31 19.93
C ALA A 297 33.70 -35.62 19.19
N VAL A 298 32.89 -34.83 19.90
CA VAL A 298 31.75 -34.09 19.33
C VAL A 298 32.22 -32.78 18.66
N SER A 299 33.34 -32.19 19.08
CA SER A 299 33.88 -30.95 18.48
C SER A 299 34.39 -31.11 17.03
N ALA A 300 34.68 -32.33 16.58
CA ALA A 300 35.03 -32.60 15.18
C ALA A 300 33.80 -32.81 14.27
N LEU A 301 32.67 -33.30 14.82
CA LEU A 301 31.38 -33.35 14.11
C LEU A 301 30.61 -32.01 14.19
N LEU A 302 30.95 -31.15 15.15
CA LEU A 302 30.48 -29.77 15.30
C LEU A 302 31.50 -28.76 14.75
N ALA A 303 32.30 -29.12 13.74
CA ALA A 303 32.93 -28.10 12.92
C ALA A 303 31.77 -27.21 12.41
N PRO A 304 31.70 -25.92 12.82
CA PRO A 304 30.55 -25.10 12.47
C PRO A 304 30.45 -25.17 10.95
N GLU A 305 29.32 -25.71 10.46
CA GLU A 305 29.00 -25.63 9.04
C GLU A 305 29.34 -24.22 8.63
N LYS A 306 30.19 -24.10 7.61
CA LYS A 306 30.73 -22.83 7.14
C LYS A 306 29.53 -22.00 6.69
N LYS A 307 28.89 -21.32 7.65
CA LYS A 307 27.61 -20.65 7.48
C LYS A 307 27.82 -19.73 6.31
N MET A 308 27.20 -20.07 5.18
CA MET A 308 27.30 -19.25 3.98
C MET A 308 26.99 -17.83 4.42
N ALA A 309 27.89 -16.89 4.11
CA ALA A 309 27.79 -15.52 4.56
C ALA A 309 26.43 -14.96 4.12
N ALA A 310 25.48 -14.95 5.06
CA ALA A 310 24.10 -14.64 4.76
C ALA A 310 24.03 -13.17 4.35
N VAL A 311 23.72 -12.90 3.09
CA VAL A 311 23.51 -11.53 2.60
C VAL A 311 22.21 -11.03 3.22
N ASN A 312 22.26 -9.88 3.90
CA ASN A 312 21.09 -9.34 4.60
C ASN A 312 20.68 -8.05 3.90
N PHE A 313 19.57 -8.03 3.17
CA PHE A 313 19.11 -6.85 2.43
C PHE A 313 18.18 -5.97 3.27
N GLY A 314 18.15 -4.67 2.97
CA GLY A 314 17.34 -3.69 3.70
C GLY A 314 18.12 -2.95 4.79
N HIS A 315 17.42 -2.36 5.75
CA HIS A 315 18.05 -1.61 6.82
C HIS A 315 18.95 -2.49 7.71
N PRO A 316 20.02 -1.92 8.28
CA PRO A 316 20.82 -2.62 9.28
C PRO A 316 20.03 -2.79 10.58
N SER A 317 20.66 -3.33 11.63
CA SER A 317 20.02 -3.39 12.95
C SER A 317 19.58 -1.98 13.42
N PRO A 318 18.54 -1.88 14.27
CA PRO A 318 18.06 -0.60 14.82
C PRO A 318 19.13 0.25 15.51
N GLU A 319 20.26 -0.35 15.91
CA GLU A 319 21.39 0.38 16.50
C GLU A 319 22.14 1.27 15.49
N VAL A 320 21.99 0.98 14.20
CA VAL A 320 22.61 1.72 13.10
C VAL A 320 21.54 2.59 12.44
N VAL A 321 21.34 3.76 13.05
CA VAL A 321 20.39 4.78 12.61
C VAL A 321 20.95 5.55 11.42
N GLU A 322 20.09 5.81 10.44
CA GLU A 322 20.40 6.62 9.26
C GLU A 322 20.73 8.07 9.66
N GLY A 323 21.69 8.69 8.98
CA GLY A 323 22.17 10.05 9.28
C GLY A 323 23.06 10.14 10.53
N LYS A 324 22.99 9.18 11.46
CA LYS A 324 23.90 9.13 12.62
C LYS A 324 25.31 8.77 12.17
N ALA A 325 26.27 9.62 12.51
CA ALA A 325 27.69 9.46 12.20
C ALA A 325 28.46 8.83 13.37
N GLY A 326 29.77 8.61 13.17
CA GLY A 326 30.68 8.17 14.23
C GLY A 326 30.71 6.67 14.48
N TYR A 327 30.11 5.85 13.62
CA TYR A 327 30.29 4.40 13.72
C TYR A 327 31.75 4.02 13.43
N SER A 328 32.25 2.99 14.11
CA SER A 328 33.53 2.37 13.76
C SER A 328 33.31 1.21 12.79
N ARG A 329 34.36 0.84 12.05
CA ARG A 329 34.31 -0.33 11.17
C ARG A 329 33.92 -1.60 11.94
N TRP A 330 34.48 -1.76 13.13
CA TRP A 330 34.14 -2.85 14.06
C TRP A 330 32.67 -2.83 14.47
N LYS A 331 32.10 -1.66 14.79
CA LYS A 331 30.68 -1.56 15.15
C LYS A 331 29.79 -1.97 13.99
N LEU A 332 30.09 -1.54 12.75
CA LEU A 332 29.36 -1.96 11.55
C LEU A 332 29.43 -3.48 11.31
N TYR A 333 30.58 -4.10 11.60
CA TYR A 333 30.77 -5.55 11.54
C TYR A 333 29.93 -6.26 12.62
N ALA A 334 30.04 -5.82 13.88
CA ALA A 334 29.37 -6.40 15.03
C ALA A 334 27.84 -6.32 14.93
N THR A 335 27.30 -5.25 14.34
CA THR A 335 25.84 -5.08 14.12
C THR A 335 25.36 -5.67 12.80
N TRP A 336 26.22 -6.38 12.07
CA TRP A 336 25.92 -6.97 10.76
C TRP A 336 25.51 -5.95 9.68
N ALA A 337 25.74 -4.66 9.93
CA ALA A 337 25.44 -3.57 9.01
C ALA A 337 26.37 -3.61 7.79
N HIS A 338 27.63 -3.98 7.99
CA HIS A 338 28.61 -4.25 6.95
C HIS A 338 29.67 -5.26 7.43
N ARG A 339 29.71 -6.46 6.83
CA ARG A 339 30.47 -7.62 7.36
C ARG A 339 31.90 -7.78 6.86
N MET A 340 32.36 -6.91 5.97
CA MET A 340 33.75 -6.95 5.53
C MET A 340 34.55 -5.92 6.33
N ASP A 341 35.57 -6.34 7.03
CA ASP A 341 36.44 -5.43 7.77
C ASP A 341 37.29 -4.57 6.81
N GLN A 342 37.93 -5.21 5.82
CA GLN A 342 38.86 -4.56 4.89
C GLN A 342 38.25 -4.18 3.54
N ARG A 343 37.15 -4.83 3.11
CA ARG A 343 36.60 -4.61 1.75
C ARG A 343 35.48 -3.59 1.76
N ALA A 344 35.47 -2.71 0.77
CA ALA A 344 34.46 -1.66 0.67
C ALA A 344 33.07 -2.20 0.27
N VAL A 345 32.98 -3.31 -0.45
CA VAL A 345 31.73 -3.94 -0.87
C VAL A 345 31.49 -5.23 -0.08
N ASN A 346 30.29 -5.38 0.49
CA ASN A 346 29.84 -6.62 1.13
C ASN A 346 28.69 -7.23 0.32
N GLY A 347 28.82 -8.51 -0.01
CA GLY A 347 27.87 -9.21 -0.87
C GLY A 347 28.40 -10.53 -1.42
N ASN A 348 27.59 -11.17 -2.23
CA ASN A 348 27.91 -12.39 -2.96
C ASN A 348 27.43 -12.24 -4.41
N MET A 349 28.21 -12.74 -5.37
CA MET A 349 27.84 -12.69 -6.80
C MET A 349 26.53 -13.42 -7.13
N ASN A 350 26.13 -14.39 -6.32
CA ASN A 350 24.91 -15.16 -6.53
C ASN A 350 23.67 -14.48 -5.91
N LEU A 351 23.85 -13.74 -4.82
CA LEU A 351 22.75 -13.18 -4.03
C LEU A 351 22.56 -11.68 -4.26
N GLY A 352 23.65 -10.94 -4.42
CA GLY A 352 23.68 -9.49 -4.48
C GLY A 352 24.64 -8.86 -3.46
N CYS A 353 24.71 -7.55 -3.51
CA CYS A 353 25.42 -6.66 -2.63
C CYS A 353 24.42 -6.09 -1.63
N ASP A 354 24.71 -6.22 -0.34
CA ASP A 354 23.84 -5.66 0.70
C ASP A 354 24.34 -4.33 1.26
N SER A 355 25.63 -4.03 1.11
CA SER A 355 26.20 -2.80 1.63
C SER A 355 27.52 -2.42 0.96
N VAL A 356 27.73 -1.12 0.81
CA VAL A 356 28.98 -0.53 0.33
C VAL A 356 29.48 0.56 1.28
N VAL A 357 30.79 0.76 1.27
CA VAL A 357 31.46 1.83 1.99
C VAL A 357 32.19 2.72 1.02
N VAL A 358 31.89 4.01 1.11
CA VAL A 358 32.47 5.06 0.27
C VAL A 358 33.56 5.75 1.10
N SER A 359 34.82 5.44 0.78
CA SER A 359 35.99 5.96 1.52
C SER A 359 36.87 6.90 0.70
N ARG A 360 36.69 6.91 -0.62
CA ARG A 360 37.37 7.78 -1.56
C ARG A 360 36.44 8.05 -2.75
N GLN A 361 36.73 9.10 -3.49
CA GLN A 361 36.17 9.37 -4.81
C GLN A 361 37.33 9.68 -5.74
N ASP A 362 37.40 8.96 -6.85
CA ASP A 362 38.37 9.19 -7.92
C ASP A 362 37.65 9.65 -9.20
N PRO A 363 37.74 10.93 -9.57
CA PRO A 363 37.15 11.45 -10.80
C PRO A 363 37.69 10.77 -12.06
N THR A 364 38.92 10.25 -12.04
CA THR A 364 39.49 9.52 -13.19
C THR A 364 38.78 8.18 -13.43
N LEU A 365 38.17 7.62 -12.37
CA LEU A 365 37.33 6.44 -12.40
C LEU A 365 35.83 6.78 -12.52
N ARG A 366 35.50 8.05 -12.83
CA ARG A 366 34.14 8.60 -12.90
C ARG A 366 33.36 8.45 -11.59
N GLU A 367 34.06 8.32 -10.47
CA GLU A 367 33.38 8.33 -9.18
C GLU A 367 32.93 9.76 -8.88
N ALA A 368 31.67 9.88 -8.48
CA ALA A 368 31.08 11.13 -8.06
C ALA A 368 29.98 10.85 -7.04
N ASP A 369 29.84 11.75 -6.08
CA ASP A 369 28.93 11.59 -4.96
C ASP A 369 27.98 12.78 -4.92
N GLY A 370 26.69 12.52 -5.12
CA GLY A 370 25.62 13.52 -5.09
C GLY A 370 24.69 13.38 -3.90
N LEU A 371 25.08 12.65 -2.86
CA LEU A 371 24.25 12.22 -1.73
C LEU A 371 23.04 11.36 -2.14
N SER A 372 22.07 11.90 -2.87
CA SER A 372 20.90 11.17 -3.39
C SER A 372 21.24 10.21 -4.53
N TRP A 373 22.43 10.33 -5.11
CA TRP A 373 23.00 9.41 -6.09
C TRP A 373 24.50 9.24 -5.85
N LEU A 374 25.07 8.16 -6.37
CA LEU A 374 26.48 7.80 -6.23
C LEU A 374 26.94 7.06 -7.48
N LEU A 375 28.04 7.50 -8.09
CA LEU A 375 28.81 6.73 -9.06
C LEU A 375 29.94 6.02 -8.30
N TYR A 376 29.91 4.70 -8.29
CA TYR A 376 30.81 3.87 -7.49
C TYR A 376 31.54 2.87 -8.38
N THR A 377 32.87 2.86 -8.37
CA THR A 377 33.64 1.99 -9.25
C THR A 377 34.16 0.76 -8.49
N SER A 378 33.99 -0.43 -9.10
CA SER A 378 34.42 -1.69 -8.49
C SER A 378 34.74 -2.74 -9.55
N SER A 379 35.81 -3.51 -9.34
CA SER A 379 36.10 -4.70 -10.14
C SER A 379 35.42 -5.95 -9.57
N ARG A 380 35.38 -7.04 -10.34
CA ARG A 380 34.84 -8.32 -9.85
C ARG A 380 35.48 -8.77 -8.53
N ALA A 381 36.81 -8.64 -8.40
CA ALA A 381 37.57 -9.02 -7.21
C ALA A 381 37.25 -8.15 -5.98
N GLN A 382 36.82 -6.90 -6.21
CA GLN A 382 36.46 -5.93 -5.17
C GLN A 382 34.97 -5.95 -4.81
N GLY A 383 34.18 -6.85 -5.41
CA GLY A 383 32.74 -6.98 -5.14
C GLY A 383 31.82 -6.43 -6.24
N GLY A 384 32.37 -5.95 -7.37
CA GLY A 384 31.60 -5.49 -8.52
C GLY A 384 30.63 -6.54 -9.06
N GLY A 385 30.96 -7.84 -8.97
CA GLY A 385 30.02 -8.91 -9.33
C GLY A 385 28.77 -8.98 -8.44
N ALA A 386 28.87 -8.63 -7.16
CA ALA A 386 27.73 -8.56 -6.26
C ALA A 386 26.86 -7.32 -6.53
N LEU A 387 27.49 -6.18 -6.87
CA LEU A 387 26.79 -4.97 -7.31
C LEU A 387 26.03 -5.22 -8.62
N HIS A 388 26.67 -5.88 -9.58
CA HIS A 388 26.03 -6.30 -10.82
C HIS A 388 24.82 -7.22 -10.58
N ARG A 389 24.94 -8.21 -9.68
CA ARG A 389 23.78 -9.02 -9.29
C ARG A 389 22.64 -8.19 -8.71
N SER A 390 22.96 -7.14 -7.95
CA SER A 390 21.96 -6.22 -7.37
C SER A 390 21.33 -5.30 -8.40
N LEU A 391 22.05 -4.96 -9.47
CA LEU A 391 21.51 -4.25 -10.64
C LEU A 391 20.42 -5.09 -11.31
N LEU A 392 20.68 -6.37 -11.55
CA LEU A 392 19.72 -7.28 -12.17
C LEU A 392 18.49 -7.52 -11.29
N ASP A 393 18.71 -7.78 -10.00
CA ASP A 393 17.65 -8.13 -9.06
C ASP A 393 17.00 -6.91 -8.37
N ARG A 394 17.45 -5.70 -8.69
CA ARG A 394 17.02 -4.41 -8.08
C ARG A 394 17.07 -4.46 -6.54
N ARG A 395 18.10 -5.09 -5.98
CA ARG A 395 18.25 -5.27 -4.53
C ARG A 395 18.72 -3.96 -3.86
N PRO A 396 18.21 -3.63 -2.67
CA PRO A 396 18.65 -2.46 -1.93
C PRO A 396 20.05 -2.68 -1.34
N VAL A 397 20.87 -1.66 -1.41
CA VAL A 397 22.25 -1.60 -0.96
C VAL A 397 22.36 -0.52 0.12
N ARG A 398 22.81 -0.88 1.33
CA ARG A 398 23.14 0.11 2.37
C ARG A 398 24.40 0.88 1.98
N VAL A 399 24.35 2.20 2.01
CA VAL A 399 25.54 3.02 1.74
C VAL A 399 26.06 3.62 3.05
N PHE A 400 27.34 3.41 3.31
CA PHE A 400 28.06 4.05 4.41
C PHE A 400 29.12 4.99 3.86
N ARG A 401 29.08 6.28 4.25
CA ARG A 401 30.15 7.23 3.90
C ARG A 401 31.16 7.29 5.04
N SER A 402 32.44 7.33 4.68
CA SER A 402 33.58 7.41 5.61
C SER A 402 34.04 8.86 5.77
N SER A 403 34.50 9.22 6.95
CA SER A 403 35.11 10.54 7.20
C SER A 403 36.41 10.75 6.42
N THR A 404 37.02 9.71 5.85
CA THR A 404 38.17 9.84 4.95
C THR A 404 37.83 10.58 3.65
N LEU A 405 36.55 10.70 3.30
CA LEU A 405 36.09 11.47 2.15
C LEU A 405 36.32 12.98 2.28
N LEU A 406 36.59 13.49 3.48
CA LEU A 406 36.92 14.91 3.71
C LEU A 406 38.11 15.37 2.85
N GLY A 407 39.05 14.46 2.53
CA GLY A 407 40.19 14.75 1.67
C GLY A 407 39.91 14.62 0.17
N SER A 408 38.80 14.02 -0.24
CA SER A 408 38.50 13.66 -1.64
C SER A 408 37.36 14.48 -2.24
N SER A 409 37.28 15.78 -1.88
CA SER A 409 36.31 16.78 -2.38
C SER A 409 34.81 16.47 -2.25
N SER A 410 34.41 15.35 -1.63
CA SER A 410 32.99 15.05 -1.40
C SER A 410 32.47 15.90 -0.23
N PRO A 411 31.47 16.79 -0.42
CA PRO A 411 30.89 17.60 0.65
C PRO A 411 30.03 16.75 1.60
N TYR A 412 29.81 15.47 1.28
CA TYR A 412 28.93 14.57 2.02
C TYR A 412 29.66 13.67 3.01
N ALA A 413 30.97 13.86 3.18
CA ALA A 413 31.76 13.15 4.18
C ALA A 413 31.23 13.43 5.60
N PRO A 414 31.03 12.40 6.45
CA PRO A 414 30.71 12.63 7.86
C PRO A 414 31.93 13.14 8.64
N PRO A 415 31.72 13.76 9.82
CA PRO A 415 32.82 14.15 10.69
C PRO A 415 33.62 12.91 11.14
N PRO A 416 34.94 13.05 11.42
CA PRO A 416 35.73 12.00 12.03
C PRO A 416 35.16 11.60 13.39
N ARG A 417 35.42 10.35 13.81
CA ARG A 417 35.01 9.89 15.13
C ARG A 417 35.99 10.42 16.18
N ILE A 418 35.46 11.12 17.18
CA ILE A 418 36.21 11.53 18.36
C ILE A 418 36.56 10.26 19.17
N SER A 419 37.83 10.02 19.44
CA SER A 419 38.23 8.93 20.33
C SER A 419 37.94 9.32 21.78
N GLU A 420 37.31 8.42 22.54
CA GLU A 420 37.08 8.61 23.98
C GLU A 420 38.39 8.61 24.77
N ALA A 421 39.35 7.83 24.31
CA ALA A 421 40.72 7.96 24.75
C ALA A 421 41.26 9.26 24.13
N ASN A 422 41.72 10.20 24.98
CA ASN A 422 42.17 11.56 24.61
C ASN A 422 43.48 11.57 23.77
N ASP A 423 43.66 10.59 22.90
CA ASP A 423 44.84 10.34 22.06
C ASP A 423 45.10 11.48 21.05
N GLY A 424 44.15 12.41 20.88
CA GLY A 424 44.17 13.45 19.85
C GLY A 424 44.08 12.91 18.42
N ASN A 425 44.00 11.60 18.24
CA ASN A 425 44.07 10.96 16.93
C ASN A 425 42.67 10.69 16.38
N ASN A 426 42.26 11.47 15.37
CA ASN A 426 40.97 11.33 14.71
C ASN A 426 40.84 9.94 14.08
N LYS A 427 39.96 9.10 14.64
CA LYS A 427 39.68 7.77 14.09
C LYS A 427 38.67 7.91 12.96
N THR A 428 38.80 7.08 11.92
CA THR A 428 37.81 7.04 10.83
C THR A 428 36.42 6.76 11.38
N GLY A 429 35.49 7.65 11.08
CA GLY A 429 34.07 7.52 11.41
C GLY A 429 33.26 7.17 10.16
N TYR A 430 32.19 6.40 10.34
CA TYR A 430 31.25 6.08 9.27
C TYR A 430 29.86 6.60 9.62
N ARG A 431 29.10 7.03 8.59
CA ARG A 431 27.69 7.41 8.68
C ARG A 431 26.87 6.53 7.75
N TYR A 432 25.74 6.05 8.23
CA TYR A 432 24.79 5.29 7.41
C TYR A 432 23.87 6.25 6.67
N ASP A 433 23.87 6.23 5.34
CA ASP A 433 23.15 7.22 4.52
C ASP A 433 21.88 6.67 3.87
N GLY A 434 21.44 5.49 4.29
CA GLY A 434 20.21 4.86 3.85
C GLY A 434 20.42 3.79 2.79
N LEU A 435 19.32 3.38 2.16
CA LEU A 435 19.33 2.37 1.10
C LEU A 435 19.40 3.02 -0.27
N TYR A 436 20.08 2.33 -1.18
CA TYR A 436 20.24 2.71 -2.57
C TYR A 436 19.90 1.53 -3.46
N GLU A 437 19.46 1.78 -4.68
CA GLU A 437 19.33 0.78 -5.73
C GLU A 437 20.39 1.01 -6.81
N VAL A 438 20.94 -0.06 -7.36
CA VAL A 438 21.83 0.02 -8.52
C VAL A 438 20.96 0.14 -9.77
N LEU A 439 21.11 1.25 -10.51
CA LEU A 439 20.30 1.57 -11.69
C LEU A 439 20.97 1.17 -13.00
N ARG A 440 22.27 1.42 -13.11
CA ARG A 440 23.06 1.25 -14.35
C ARG A 440 24.49 0.87 -14.03
N ALA A 441 25.19 0.30 -15.00
CA ALA A 441 26.61 0.03 -14.95
C ALA A 441 27.27 0.39 -16.28
N TRP A 442 28.51 0.87 -16.23
CA TRP A 442 29.36 1.09 -17.39
C TRP A 442 30.65 0.30 -17.23
N ASP A 443 31.14 -0.27 -18.33
CA ASP A 443 32.43 -0.96 -18.38
C ASP A 443 33.62 0.01 -18.42
N GLY A 444 34.83 -0.53 -18.60
CA GLY A 444 36.06 0.24 -18.73
C GLY A 444 36.17 0.98 -20.07
N ALA A 445 35.39 0.58 -21.09
CA ALA A 445 35.28 1.28 -22.37
C ALA A 445 34.26 2.42 -22.34
N HIS A 446 33.58 2.61 -21.21
CA HIS A 446 32.56 3.62 -20.96
C HIS A 446 31.19 3.34 -21.59
N GLU A 447 30.94 2.11 -22.04
CA GLU A 447 29.65 1.72 -22.59
C GLU A 447 28.73 1.20 -21.49
N GLU A 448 27.45 1.58 -21.55
CA GLU A 448 26.45 1.08 -20.60
C GLU A 448 26.26 -0.42 -20.86
N THR A 449 26.48 -1.24 -19.85
CA THR A 449 26.50 -2.70 -20.00
C THR A 449 25.61 -3.40 -18.99
N ARG A 450 25.07 -4.55 -19.39
CA ARG A 450 24.39 -5.51 -18.51
C ARG A 450 25.24 -6.74 -18.23
N ASP A 451 26.48 -6.76 -18.68
CA ASP A 451 27.39 -7.86 -18.44
C ASP A 451 28.01 -7.78 -17.05
N CYS A 452 28.31 -8.93 -16.47
CA CYS A 452 28.99 -9.00 -15.19
C CYS A 452 30.46 -8.60 -15.38
N PRO A 453 31.07 -7.82 -14.45
CA PRO A 453 32.49 -7.53 -14.51
C PRO A 453 33.33 -8.80 -14.73
N PRO A 454 34.25 -8.80 -15.70
CA PRO A 454 35.04 -9.98 -16.01
C PRO A 454 36.01 -10.31 -14.86
N PRO A 455 36.48 -11.57 -14.74
CA PRO A 455 37.48 -11.95 -13.75
C PRO A 455 38.81 -11.21 -13.89
N GLY A 456 39.13 -10.69 -15.08
CA GLY A 456 40.39 -10.02 -15.42
C GLY A 456 40.66 -8.68 -14.72
N GLY A 457 39.83 -8.29 -13.74
CA GLY A 457 40.07 -7.11 -12.90
C GLY A 457 39.61 -5.79 -13.51
N GLU A 458 38.99 -5.80 -14.68
CA GLU A 458 38.35 -4.61 -15.25
C GLU A 458 37.36 -4.00 -14.25
N GLN A 459 37.38 -2.67 -14.17
CA GLN A 459 36.58 -1.90 -13.24
C GLN A 459 35.32 -1.42 -13.93
N PHE A 460 34.18 -1.63 -13.27
CA PHE A 460 32.89 -1.13 -13.74
C PHE A 460 32.46 0.01 -12.83
N THR A 461 31.85 1.03 -13.42
CA THR A 461 31.24 2.14 -12.67
C THR A 461 29.75 1.86 -12.52
N PHE A 462 29.23 1.90 -11.31
CA PHE A 462 27.83 1.63 -11.00
C PHE A 462 27.12 2.92 -10.57
N HIS A 463 25.97 3.23 -11.15
CA HIS A 463 25.11 4.32 -10.70
C HIS A 463 24.11 3.81 -9.67
N LEU A 464 24.28 4.26 -8.43
CA LEU A 464 23.39 3.99 -7.32
C LEU A 464 22.51 5.21 -7.09
N ARG A 465 21.21 4.99 -6.91
CA ARG A 465 20.24 6.02 -6.52
C ARG A 465 19.66 5.71 -5.15
N ARG A 466 19.62 6.71 -4.28
CA ARG A 466 19.03 6.59 -2.95
C ARG A 466 17.55 6.24 -3.10
N LEU A 467 17.12 5.23 -2.36
CA LEU A 467 15.72 4.87 -2.27
C LEU A 467 15.00 5.93 -1.43
N PRO A 468 13.77 6.32 -1.80
CA PRO A 468 12.94 7.16 -0.95
C PRO A 468 12.71 6.43 0.38
N GLU A 469 12.42 7.20 1.43
CA GLU A 469 12.22 6.71 2.79
C GLU A 469 11.12 5.65 2.91
N GLU A 470 10.23 5.58 1.93
CA GLU A 470 9.13 4.61 1.81
C GLU A 470 9.58 3.20 1.39
N ARG A 471 10.72 3.06 0.70
CA ARG A 471 11.23 1.76 0.24
C ARG A 471 12.16 1.07 1.26
N LYS A 472 12.16 1.54 2.51
CA LYS A 472 13.02 1.10 3.62
C LYS A 472 12.64 -0.23 4.29
N MET A 473 11.62 -0.94 3.81
CA MET A 473 11.18 -2.21 4.39
C MET A 473 11.97 -3.43 3.85
N PRO A 474 12.20 -4.49 4.66
CA PRO A 474 12.99 -5.65 4.25
C PRO A 474 12.31 -6.44 3.12
N LEU A 475 13.13 -6.93 2.18
CA LEU A 475 12.70 -7.85 1.14
C LEU A 475 12.20 -9.18 1.74
N PRO A 476 11.21 -9.86 1.13
CA PRO A 476 10.70 -11.13 1.63
C PRO A 476 11.81 -12.18 1.74
N SER A 477 11.83 -12.91 2.86
CA SER A 477 12.79 -13.98 3.16
C SER A 477 12.80 -15.08 2.10
N GLU A 478 14.01 -15.57 1.78
CA GLU A 478 14.39 -16.42 0.65
C GLU A 478 13.88 -17.88 0.66
N LYS A 479 12.80 -18.20 1.38
CA LYS A 479 12.34 -19.60 1.57
C LYS A 479 11.31 -20.11 0.54
N ALA A 480 11.07 -19.41 -0.57
CA ALA A 480 10.13 -19.86 -1.59
C ALA A 480 10.83 -20.10 -2.95
N ARG A 481 11.51 -21.24 -3.09
CA ARG A 481 11.82 -21.83 -4.40
C ARG A 481 11.63 -23.35 -4.38
N VAL A 482 10.48 -23.80 -4.89
CA VAL A 482 10.27 -25.14 -5.44
C VAL A 482 9.51 -25.01 -6.76
N ARG A 483 10.20 -25.43 -7.84
CA ARG A 483 9.78 -26.01 -9.14
C ARG A 483 8.75 -25.34 -10.07
N GLY A 484 9.08 -25.41 -11.37
CA GLY A 484 8.20 -25.27 -12.54
C GLY A 484 8.79 -24.28 -13.55
N ASP A 485 9.53 -24.74 -14.59
CA ASP A 485 8.99 -24.96 -15.95
C ASP A 485 8.50 -23.64 -16.58
N GLY A 486 9.12 -23.01 -17.57
CA GLY A 486 9.86 -23.58 -18.70
C GLY A 486 9.19 -23.23 -20.04
N THR A 487 8.74 -21.99 -20.24
CA THR A 487 8.40 -21.47 -21.58
C THR A 487 8.80 -20.00 -21.71
N ALA A 488 9.77 -19.74 -22.58
CA ALA A 488 10.16 -18.41 -23.03
C ALA A 488 9.07 -17.84 -23.96
N CYS A 489 8.69 -16.59 -23.76
CA CYS A 489 8.04 -15.77 -24.79
C CYS A 489 8.84 -14.47 -24.94
N ASP A 490 9.24 -14.23 -26.18
CA ASP A 490 9.85 -12.99 -26.65
C ASP A 490 8.83 -11.86 -26.55
N ASP A 491 9.15 -10.81 -25.79
CA ASP A 491 8.49 -9.51 -25.93
C ASP A 491 9.52 -8.38 -25.76
N ALA A 492 10.32 -8.22 -26.82
CA ALA A 492 11.11 -7.03 -27.06
C ALA A 492 10.23 -5.95 -27.70
N ARG A 493 9.49 -5.18 -26.89
CA ARG A 493 9.05 -3.80 -27.18
C ARG A 493 8.26 -3.20 -26.00
N ALA A 494 8.97 -2.55 -25.09
CA ALA A 494 8.35 -1.52 -24.26
C ALA A 494 9.36 -0.44 -23.87
N PRO A 495 9.53 0.61 -24.70
CA PRO A 495 10.03 1.87 -24.21
C PRO A 495 8.86 2.89 -24.12
N PHE A 496 8.87 3.68 -23.04
CA PHE A 496 8.08 4.92 -22.83
C PHE A 496 6.61 4.83 -22.36
N LEU A 497 6.36 4.33 -21.14
CA LEU A 497 5.10 4.62 -20.42
C LEU A 497 5.28 5.41 -19.10
N ASN A 498 6.50 5.72 -18.68
CA ASN A 498 6.78 6.41 -17.41
C ASN A 498 6.69 7.94 -17.49
N ALA A 499 5.88 8.51 -18.39
CA ALA A 499 5.76 9.96 -18.56
C ALA A 499 4.33 10.46 -18.78
N LEU A 500 3.32 9.60 -18.58
CA LEU A 500 1.92 9.97 -18.81
C LEU A 500 1.29 10.49 -17.51
N SER A 501 0.63 11.65 -17.57
CA SER A 501 -0.33 12.07 -16.54
C SER A 501 -1.48 11.06 -16.44
N VAL A 502 -2.22 11.05 -15.32
CA VAL A 502 -3.38 10.14 -15.13
C VAL A 502 -4.40 10.29 -16.27
N GLN A 503 -4.58 11.50 -16.80
CA GLN A 503 -5.40 11.77 -17.99
C GLN A 503 -4.81 11.11 -19.25
N GLN A 504 -3.51 11.26 -19.49
CA GLN A 504 -2.84 10.63 -20.64
C GLN A 504 -2.82 9.10 -20.56
N LEU A 505 -2.78 8.54 -19.35
CA LEU A 505 -2.94 7.10 -19.11
C LEU A 505 -4.36 6.65 -19.45
N TRP A 506 -5.37 7.42 -19.03
CA TRP A 506 -6.77 7.18 -19.37
C TRP A 506 -7.02 7.27 -20.89
N ASP A 507 -6.39 8.24 -21.55
CA ASP A 507 -6.48 8.45 -22.99
C ASP A 507 -5.76 7.35 -23.77
N ALA A 508 -4.62 6.84 -23.27
CA ALA A 508 -3.91 5.70 -23.85
C ALA A 508 -4.75 4.41 -23.73
N ILE A 509 -5.40 4.20 -22.60
CA ILE A 509 -6.36 3.09 -22.39
C ILE A 509 -7.53 3.22 -23.37
N CYS A 510 -8.09 4.42 -23.54
CA CYS A 510 -9.18 4.66 -24.50
C CYS A 510 -8.74 4.46 -25.96
N SER A 511 -7.52 4.89 -26.31
CA SER A 511 -6.95 4.81 -27.67
C SER A 511 -6.63 3.37 -28.07
N SER A 512 -6.10 2.55 -27.15
CA SER A 512 -5.82 1.12 -27.38
C SER A 512 -7.09 0.28 -27.68
N HIS A 513 -8.27 0.84 -27.41
CA HIS A 513 -9.58 0.24 -27.67
C HIS A 513 -10.30 0.79 -28.91
N GLY A 514 -9.60 1.52 -29.80
CA GLY A 514 -10.09 1.89 -31.13
C GLY A 514 -11.29 2.84 -31.14
N LYS A 515 -11.25 3.89 -30.31
CA LYS A 515 -12.30 4.93 -30.27
C LYS A 515 -11.76 6.26 -30.80
N GLU A 516 -12.51 6.90 -31.68
CA GLU A 516 -12.27 8.29 -32.09
C GLU A 516 -12.78 9.26 -31.01
N HIS A 517 -12.00 10.30 -30.76
CA HIS A 517 -12.31 11.39 -29.84
C HIS A 517 -13.17 12.45 -30.54
N THR A 518 -14.21 12.95 -29.89
CA THR A 518 -14.76 14.29 -30.20
C THR A 518 -13.91 15.33 -29.49
N PRO A 519 -13.31 16.31 -30.18
CA PRO A 519 -12.48 17.31 -29.53
C PRO A 519 -13.35 18.29 -28.71
N PHE A 520 -12.93 18.59 -27.49
CA PHE A 520 -13.44 19.74 -26.75
C PHE A 520 -12.70 21.00 -27.21
N VAL A 521 -13.47 22.07 -27.43
CA VAL A 521 -12.98 23.38 -27.87
C VAL A 521 -12.12 23.98 -26.76
N HIS A 522 -10.88 24.31 -27.09
CA HIS A 522 -10.00 25.12 -26.26
C HIS A 522 -10.57 26.55 -26.21
N ILE A 523 -10.97 27.03 -25.04
CA ILE A 523 -11.20 28.45 -24.81
C ILE A 523 -9.86 29.03 -24.35
N ASP A 524 -9.42 30.06 -25.05
CA ASP A 524 -8.18 30.81 -24.82
C ASP A 524 -8.42 31.86 -23.72
N PRO A 525 -7.63 31.91 -22.64
CA PRO A 525 -7.75 32.98 -21.65
C PRO A 525 -6.81 34.14 -22.05
N ALA A 526 -7.40 35.12 -22.75
CA ALA A 526 -7.04 36.51 -22.51
C ALA A 526 -7.62 36.96 -21.16
#